data_AF-A0A0C4EA61-F1
#
_entry.id   AF-A0A0C4EA61-F1
#
_cell.length_a   1.000
_cell.length_b   1.000
_cell.length_c   1.000
_cell.angle_alpha   90.00
_cell.angle_beta   90.00
_cell.angle_gamma   90.00
#
_symmetry.space_group_name_H-M   'P 1'
#
loop_
_entity.id
_entity.type
_entity.pdbx_description
1 polymer ?
#
loop_
_entity_poly.entity_id
_entity_poly.type
_entity_poly.pdbx_seq_one_letter_code
_entity_poly.pdbx_strand_id
1 'polypeptide(L)' 'MTPTCACRRRARWTLRAGDMRWKNRCSPWEGHEFVGRVCETWLRGTKVFELGAKNAGFVGLEPTGLPLIEKRVA' A
#
# COMPACT_ATOMS: atom_id res chain seq x y z
N MET A 1 -14.58 -8.05 8.74
CA MET A 1 -14.30 -6.66 8.30
C MET A 1 -13.23 -6.70 7.22
N THR A 2 -13.53 -6.23 6.01
CA THR A 2 -12.64 -6.31 4.85
C THR A 2 -11.55 -5.22 4.88
N PRO A 3 -10.37 -5.46 4.28
CA PRO A 3 -9.37 -4.40 4.11
C PRO A 3 -9.93 -3.30 3.20
N THR A 4 -9.63 -2.04 3.52
CA THR A 4 -10.13 -0.86 2.79
C THR A 4 -8.98 0.08 2.48
N CYS A 5 -9.01 0.73 1.31
CA CYS A 5 -8.02 1.72 0.90
C CYS A 5 -8.69 3.03 0.50
N ALA A 6 -8.12 4.16 0.90
CA ALA A 6 -8.53 5.47 0.44
C ALA A 6 -7.68 5.88 -0.77
N CYS A 7 -8.31 6.16 -1.92
CA CYS A 7 -7.63 6.51 -3.17
C CYS A 7 -8.01 7.91 -3.66
N ARG A 8 -7.00 8.77 -3.86
CA ARG A 8 -7.18 10.08 -4.49
C ARG A 8 -7.21 9.92 -6.00
N ARG A 9 -8.41 9.92 -6.59
CA ARG A 9 -8.65 9.62 -8.02
C ARG A 9 -7.93 10.53 -9.02
N ARG A 10 -7.72 11.81 -8.69
CA ARG A 10 -7.12 12.80 -9.60
C ARG A 10 -5.60 12.92 -9.46
N ALA A 11 -4.97 12.14 -8.57
CA ALA A 11 -3.53 12.19 -8.39
C ALA A 11 -2.81 11.63 -9.62
N ARG A 12 -1.81 12.35 -10.13
CA ARG A 12 -0.88 11.85 -11.15
C ARG A 12 0.49 11.68 -10.52
N TRP A 13 1.16 10.58 -10.82
CA TRP A 13 2.50 10.29 -10.30
C TRP A 13 3.19 9.23 -11.17
N THR A 14 4.51 9.27 -11.22
CA THR A 14 5.31 8.29 -11.94
C THR A 14 5.94 7.32 -10.96
N LEU A 15 5.86 6.02 -11.21
CA LEU A 15 6.55 5.04 -10.37
C LEU A 15 8.06 5.13 -10.57
N ARG A 16 8.80 5.37 -9.49
CA ARG A 16 10.26 5.36 -9.46
C ARG A 16 10.78 4.31 -8.48
N ALA A 17 12.04 3.89 -8.62
CA ALA A 17 12.68 2.97 -7.69
C ALA A 17 12.54 3.38 -6.22
N GLY A 18 12.52 4.68 -5.91
CA GLY A 18 12.30 5.20 -4.54
C GLY A 18 10.91 4.93 -3.94
N ASP A 19 9.90 4.69 -4.77
CA ASP A 19 8.56 4.28 -4.32
C ASP A 19 8.50 2.80 -3.93
N MET A 20 9.41 1.98 -4.45
CA MET A 20 9.38 0.53 -4.31
C MET A 20 9.93 0.09 -2.96
N ARG A 21 9.17 -0.76 -2.26
CA ARG A 21 9.49 -1.21 -0.89
C ARG A 21 9.91 -2.66 -0.77
N TRP A 22 9.85 -3.39 -1.87
CA TRP A 22 10.42 -4.73 -1.95
C TRP A 22 11.94 -4.67 -2.10
N LYS A 23 12.62 -5.79 -1.79
CA LYS A 23 14.08 -5.87 -1.70
C LYS A 23 14.79 -5.46 -3.00
N ASN A 24 14.31 -5.93 -4.15
CA ASN A 24 14.89 -5.65 -5.47
C ASN A 24 14.09 -4.56 -6.17
N ARG A 25 14.45 -3.29 -6.03
CA ARG A 25 13.71 -2.12 -6.56
C ARG A 25 13.72 -2.03 -8.10
N CYS A 26 13.14 -3.01 -8.75
CA CYS A 26 12.96 -3.13 -10.18
C CYS A 26 11.50 -3.51 -10.43
N SER A 27 10.88 -2.84 -11.39
CA SER A 27 9.50 -3.08 -11.83
C SER A 27 9.42 -2.88 -13.34
N PRO A 28 8.64 -3.68 -14.08
CA PRO A 28 8.30 -3.35 -15.46
C PRO A 28 7.53 -2.03 -15.59
N TRP A 29 6.99 -1.51 -14.49
CA TRP A 29 6.24 -0.25 -14.43
C TRP A 29 7.10 0.97 -14.06
N GLU A 30 8.42 0.82 -13.90
CA GLU A 30 9.27 1.97 -13.63
C GLU A 30 9.19 2.99 -14.78
N GLY A 31 8.97 4.27 -14.43
CA GLY A 31 8.74 5.33 -15.41
C GLY A 31 7.29 5.44 -15.91
N HIS A 32 6.39 4.52 -15.54
CA HIS A 32 4.98 4.60 -15.90
C HIS A 32 4.24 5.65 -15.06
N GLU A 33 3.42 6.49 -15.71
CA GLU A 33 2.54 7.46 -15.04
C GLU A 33 1.20 6.81 -14.70
N PHE A 34 0.83 6.85 -13.42
CA PHE A 34 -0.46 6.38 -12.92
C PHE A 34 -1.40 7.55 -12.63
N VAL A 35 -2.69 7.32 -12.89
CA VAL A 35 -3.78 8.18 -12.42
C VAL A 35 -4.48 7.47 -11.25
N GLY A 36 -4.61 8.19 -10.14
CA GLY A 36 -5.03 7.63 -8.86
C GLY A 36 -3.83 7.28 -7.99
N ARG A 37 -3.93 7.60 -6.69
CA ARG A 37 -2.91 7.25 -5.69
C ARG A 37 -3.57 6.78 -4.41
N VAL A 38 -3.10 5.66 -3.87
CA VAL A 38 -3.47 5.18 -2.53
C VAL A 38 -2.90 6.17 -1.51
N CYS A 39 -3.78 6.79 -0.74
CA CYS A 39 -3.45 7.71 0.33
C CYS A 39 -3.37 7.00 1.67
N GLU A 40 -4.28 6.07 1.91
CA GLU A 40 -4.33 5.31 3.16
C GLU A 40 -4.73 3.86 2.91
N THR A 41 -4.21 2.96 3.74
CA THR A 41 -4.63 1.56 3.78
C THR A 41 -5.01 1.19 5.21
N TRP A 42 -6.17 0.55 5.34
CA TRP A 42 -6.75 0.13 6.61
C TRP A 42 -6.93 -1.39 6.61
N LEU A 43 -6.45 -2.05 7.66
CA LEU A 43 -6.57 -3.47 7.89
C LEU A 43 -7.27 -3.71 9.23
N ARG A 44 -8.44 -4.36 9.20
CA ARG A 44 -9.23 -4.71 10.40
C ARG A 44 -9.49 -3.51 11.33
N GLY A 45 -9.77 -2.34 10.75
CA GLY A 45 -10.03 -1.11 11.50
C GLY A 45 -8.78 -0.31 11.90
N THR A 46 -7.58 -0.84 11.66
CA THR A 46 -6.31 -0.17 11.97
C THR A 46 -5.69 0.41 10.69
N LYS A 47 -5.32 1.69 10.72
CA LYS A 47 -4.54 2.30 9.63
C LYS A 47 -3.12 1.71 9.66
N VAL A 48 -2.70 1.11 8.54
CA VAL A 48 -1.39 0.47 8.39
C VAL A 48 -0.47 1.20 7.42
N PHE A 49 -1.04 2.07 6.57
CA PHE A 49 -0.28 2.88 5.63
C PHE A 49 -0.89 4.27 5.48
N GLU A 50 -0.04 5.29 5.39
CA GLU A 50 -0.37 6.67 5.07
C GLU A 50 0.69 7.28 4.15
N LEU A 51 0.27 7.75 2.98
CA LEU A 51 1.16 8.32 1.98
C LEU A 51 1.84 9.59 2.50
N GLY A 52 3.17 9.59 2.51
CA GLY A 52 3.98 10.74 2.94
C GLY A 52 4.27 10.79 4.44
N ALA A 53 3.75 9.85 5.22
CA ALA A 53 4.11 9.73 6.64
C ALA A 53 5.55 9.20 6.81
N LYS A 54 6.02 9.23 8.07
CA LYS A 54 7.31 8.66 8.48
C LYS A 54 7.37 7.15 8.19
N ASN A 55 8.56 6.55 8.32
CA ASN A 55 8.80 5.13 8.00
C ASN A 55 8.32 4.78 6.59
N ALA A 56 8.50 5.78 5.70
CA ALA A 56 8.11 5.71 4.31
C ALA A 56 6.61 5.39 4.14
N GLY A 57 5.77 5.79 5.10
CA GLY A 57 4.32 5.66 5.07
C GLY A 57 3.76 4.45 5.79
N PHE A 58 4.58 3.52 6.29
CA PHE A 58 4.07 2.46 7.16
C PHE A 58 3.77 3.00 8.55
N VAL A 59 2.58 2.68 9.06
CA VAL A 59 2.12 3.11 10.39
C VAL A 59 2.50 2.04 11.41
N GLY A 60 3.20 2.46 12.48
CA GLY A 60 3.72 1.56 13.51
C GLY A 60 5.13 1.06 13.22
N LEU A 61 5.68 0.27 14.16
CA LEU A 61 6.99 -0.37 14.05
C LEU A 61 6.87 -1.88 13.83
N GLU A 62 5.77 -2.49 14.28
CA GLU A 62 5.56 -3.93 14.25
C GLU A 62 4.45 -4.33 13.27
N PRO A 63 4.60 -5.45 12.53
CA PRO A 63 3.57 -5.96 11.64
C PRO A 63 2.37 -6.50 12.42
N THR A 64 1.16 -6.08 12.03
CA THR A 64 -0.11 -6.46 12.69
C THR A 64 -0.97 -7.44 11.88
N GLY A 65 -0.43 -7.97 10.78
CA GLY A 65 -1.13 -8.93 9.93
C GLY A 65 -1.37 -10.26 10.66
N LEU A 66 -2.53 -10.89 10.42
CA LEU A 66 -2.79 -12.27 10.88
C LEU A 66 -3.13 -13.14 9.68
N PRO A 67 -2.69 -14.41 9.66
CA PRO A 67 -3.00 -15.34 8.58
C PRO A 67 -4.51 -15.53 8.41
N LEU A 68 -4.93 -15.80 7.18
CA LEU A 68 -6.28 -16.25 6.87
C LEU A 68 -6.22 -17.77 6.72
N ILE A 69 -6.70 -18.49 7.73
CA ILE A 69 -6.60 -19.96 7.82
C ILE A 69 -7.90 -20.68 7.47
N GLU A 70 -8.99 -19.93 7.30
CA GLU A 70 -10.29 -20.49 6.97
C GLU A 70 -10.30 -21.06 5.55
N LYS A 71 -10.97 -22.21 5.38
CA LYS A 71 -11.15 -22.84 4.08
C LYS A 71 -11.95 -21.91 3.17
N ARG A 72 -11.38 -21.55 2.01
CA ARG A 72 -12.12 -20.84 0.97
C ARG A 72 -13.16 -21.79 0.37
N VAL A 73 -14.42 -21.42 0.48
CA VAL A 73 -15.51 -22.05 -0.29
C VAL A 73 -15.66 -21.26 -1.59
N ALA A 74 -15.78 -22.00 -2.69
CA ALA A 74 -16.05 -21.49 -4.03
C ALA A 74 -17.55 -21.36 -4.25
#